data_AF-A0AAU3IK13-F1
#
_entry.id   AF-A0AAU3IK13-F1
#
_cell.length_a   1.000
_cell.length_b   1.000
_cell.length_c   1.000
_cell.angle_alpha   90.00
_cell.angle_beta   90.00
_cell.angle_gamma   90.00
#
_symmetry.space_group_name_H-M   'P 1'
#
loop_
_entity.id
_entity.type
_entity.pdbx_description
1 polymer ?
#
loop_
_entity_poly.entity_id
_entity_poly.type
_entity_poly.pdbx_seq_one_letter_code
_entity_poly.pdbx_strand_id
1 'polypeptide(L)'
;MTADMTTIKVPKPLRDRISAIADERGRGTTLSQVLADLVKRYESDETRARQAAQQVHDEVKADQERMERARARAAQHAAYLSERGR
;
A
#
# COMPACT_ATOMS: atom_id res chain seq x y z
N MET A 1 32.04 -2.14 -9.92
CA MET A 1 30.80 -1.43 -10.28
C MET A 1 30.99 0.03 -9.92
N THR A 2 31.19 0.90 -10.90
CA THR A 2 31.23 2.36 -10.70
C THR A 2 29.81 2.84 -10.45
N ALA A 3 29.54 3.39 -9.27
CA ALA A 3 28.26 4.02 -9.00
C ALA A 3 28.09 5.21 -9.95
N ASP A 4 27.02 5.21 -10.74
CA ASP A 4 26.71 6.29 -11.68
C ASP A 4 26.43 7.57 -10.88
N MET A 5 27.38 8.51 -10.88
CA MET A 5 27.29 9.73 -10.07
C MET A 5 26.45 10.78 -10.78
N THR A 6 25.13 10.66 -10.64
CA THR A 6 24.20 11.70 -11.09
C THR A 6 24.16 12.84 -10.08
N THR A 7 24.44 14.06 -10.54
CA THR A 7 24.35 15.26 -9.69
C THR A 7 22.94 15.84 -9.75
N ILE A 8 22.31 16.02 -8.59
CA ILE A 8 20.96 16.58 -8.46
C ILE A 8 21.04 17.91 -7.71
N LYS A 9 20.41 18.96 -8.25
CA LYS A 9 20.26 20.24 -7.55
C LYS A 9 19.13 20.13 -6.54
N VAL A 10 19.42 20.44 -5.28
CA VAL A 10 18.47 20.34 -4.17
C VAL A 10 18.34 21.72 -3.51
N PRO A 11 17.13 22.20 -3.17
CA PRO A 11 16.95 23.43 -2.42
C PRO A 11 17.69 23.39 -1.08
N LYS A 12 18.25 24.53 -0.66
CA LYS A 12 19.00 24.64 0.61
C LYS A 12 18.23 24.10 1.83
N PRO A 13 16.93 24.42 2.04
CA PRO A 13 16.19 23.89 3.18
C PRO A 13 16.08 22.36 3.19
N LEU A 14 15.99 21.75 2.01
CA LEU A 14 15.95 20.29 1.86
C LEU A 14 17.30 19.66 2.19
N ARG A 15 18.39 20.24 1.68
CA ARG A 15 19.75 19.80 2.00
C ARG A 15 20.01 19.85 3.51
N ASP A 16 19.66 20.96 4.16
CA ASP A 16 19.90 21.16 5.58
C ASP A 16 19.16 20.11 6.42
N ARG A 17 17.92 19.75 6.04
CA ARG A 17 17.16 18.67 6.69
C ARG A 17 17.79 17.30 6.49
N ILE A 18 18.26 16.98 5.28
CA ILE A 18 18.91 15.68 5.01
C ILE A 18 20.26 15.60 5.75
N SER A 19 20.99 16.71 5.83
CA SER A 19 22.22 16.81 6.64
C SER A 19 21.95 16.56 8.12
N ALA A 20 20.91 17.17 8.70
CA ALA A 20 20.53 16.91 10.09
C ALA A 20 20.22 15.43 10.35
N ILE A 21 19.50 14.77 9.43
CA ILE A 21 19.22 13.33 9.52
C ILE A 21 20.50 12.49 9.43
N ALA A 22 21.48 12.91 8.61
CA ALA A 22 22.77 12.23 8.54
C ALA A 22 23.55 12.38 9.85
N ASP A 23 23.53 13.57 10.44
CA ASP A 23 24.21 13.88 11.71
C ASP A 23 23.60 13.09 12.89
N GLU A 24 22.28 12.96 12.94
CA GLU A 24 21.55 12.16 13.96
C GLU A 24 21.90 10.66 13.91
N ARG A 25 22.22 10.13 12.71
CA ARG A 25 22.56 8.71 12.52
C ARG A 25 24.02 8.38 12.83
N GLY A 26 24.83 9.37 13.21
CA GLY A 26 26.21 9.21 13.65
C GLY A 26 27.25 9.28 12.52
N ARG A 27 28.51 9.45 12.93
CA ARG A 27 29.67 9.63 12.03
C ARG A 27 29.83 8.42 11.12
N GLY A 28 29.58 8.60 9.83
CA GLY A 28 29.73 7.57 8.80
C GLY A 28 28.54 7.47 7.86
N THR A 29 27.40 8.07 8.21
CA THR A 29 26.23 8.13 7.33
C THR A 29 26.42 9.23 6.30
N THR A 30 26.49 8.89 5.01
CA THR A 30 26.59 9.88 3.94
C THR A 30 25.21 10.37 3.50
N LEU A 31 25.13 11.60 2.96
CA LEU A 31 23.89 12.14 2.36
C LEU A 31 23.28 11.19 1.32
N SER A 32 24.11 10.50 0.54
CA SER A 32 23.67 9.51 -0.44
C SER A 32 23.01 8.29 0.21
N GLN A 33 23.52 7.82 1.35
CA GLN A 33 22.90 6.73 2.11
C GLN A 33 21.56 7.15 2.71
N VAL A 34 21.47 8.38 3.25
CA VAL A 34 20.20 8.91 3.76
C VAL A 34 19.15 8.99 2.64
N LEU A 35 19.53 9.48 1.46
CA LEU A 35 18.65 9.55 0.30
C LEU A 35 18.21 8.15 -0.16
N ALA A 36 19.13 7.20 -0.26
CA ALA A 36 18.80 5.81 -0.64
C ALA A 36 17.81 5.18 0.34
N ASP A 37 18.01 5.39 1.64
CA ASP A 37 17.10 4.90 2.68
C ASP A 37 15.72 5.56 2.62
N LEU A 38 15.65 6.86 2.34
CA LEU A 38 14.38 7.57 2.19
C LEU A 38 13.59 7.06 0.98
N VAL A 39 14.26 6.84 -0.15
CA VAL A 39 13.64 6.25 -1.35
C VAL A 39 13.12 4.85 -1.04
N LYS A 40 13.94 4.00 -0.43
CA LYS A 40 13.55 2.63 -0.08
C LYS A 40 12.34 2.59 0.88
N ARG A 41 12.30 3.52 1.84
CA ARG A 41 11.15 3.66 2.76
C ARG A 41 9.90 4.09 2.00
N TYR A 42 10.00 5.09 1.15
CA TYR A 42 8.89 5.54 0.32
C TYR A 42 8.32 4.43 -0.55
N GLU A 43 9.17 3.66 -1.25
CA GLU A 43 8.76 2.52 -2.07
C GLU A 43 8.10 1.41 -1.23
N SER A 44 8.62 1.17 -0.03
CA SER A 44 8.06 0.17 0.90
C SER A 44 6.68 0.60 1.41
N ASP A 45 6.51 1.88 1.75
CA ASP A 45 5.24 2.43 2.21
C ASP A 45 4.21 2.47 1.08
N GLU A 46 4.61 2.83 -0.14
CA GLU A 46 3.73 2.78 -1.31
C GLU A 46 3.30 1.35 -1.63
N THR A 47 4.22 0.39 -1.56
CA THR A 47 3.91 -1.03 -1.74
C THR A 47 2.93 -1.51 -0.68
N ARG A 48 3.16 -1.15 0.58
CA ARG A 48 2.26 -1.49 1.69
C ARG A 48 0.88 -0.86 1.51
N ALA A 49 0.81 0.40 1.08
CA ALA A 49 -0.45 1.09 0.82
C ALA A 49 -1.23 0.43 -0.32
N ARG A 50 -0.56 0.06 -1.41
CA ARG A 50 -1.17 -0.69 -2.53
C ARG A 50 -1.67 -2.06 -2.08
N GLN A 51 -0.89 -2.79 -1.27
CA GLN A 51 -1.31 -4.09 -0.73
C GLN A 51 -2.52 -3.96 0.20
N ALA A 52 -2.54 -2.96 1.08
CA ALA A 52 -3.68 -2.71 1.96
C ALA A 52 -4.94 -2.36 1.15
N ALA A 53 -4.81 -1.52 0.12
CA ALA A 53 -5.92 -1.19 -0.77
C ALA A 53 -6.44 -2.44 -1.52
N GLN A 54 -5.54 -3.31 -1.99
CA GLN A 54 -5.92 -4.55 -2.66
C GLN A 54 -6.64 -5.51 -1.71
N GLN A 55 -6.16 -5.67 -0.47
CA GLN A 55 -6.80 -6.51 0.54
C GLN A 55 -8.23 -6.04 0.83
N VAL A 56 -8.42 -4.74 1.04
CA VAL A 56 -9.76 -4.17 1.26
C VAL A 56 -10.65 -4.40 0.04
N HIS A 57 -10.13 -4.21 -1.17
CA HIS A 57 -10.89 -4.47 -2.39
C HIS A 57 -11.32 -5.95 -2.51
N ASP A 58 -10.42 -6.88 -2.22
CA ASP A 58 -10.69 -8.32 -2.30
C ASP A 58 -11.69 -8.78 -1.23
N GLU A 59 -11.62 -8.22 -0.03
CA GLU A 59 -12.61 -8.45 1.04
C GLU A 59 -13.99 -7.96 0.64
N VAL A 60 -14.11 -6.74 0.11
CA VAL A 60 -15.38 -6.18 -0.36
C VAL A 60 -15.96 -7.02 -1.49
N LYS A 61 -15.13 -7.46 -2.44
CA LYS A 61 -15.57 -8.33 -3.53
C LYS A 61 -16.08 -9.69 -3.01
N ALA A 62 -15.34 -10.31 -2.09
CA ALA A 62 -15.74 -11.57 -1.49
C ALA A 62 -17.06 -11.44 -0.70
N ASP A 63 -17.28 -10.31 -0.03
CA ASP A 63 -18.52 -10.04 0.69
C ASP A 63 -19.73 -9.85 -0.24
N GLN A 64 -19.54 -9.12 -1.35
CA GLN A 64 -20.57 -8.99 -2.40
C GLN A 64 -20.98 -10.36 -2.95
N GLU A 65 -20.01 -11.22 -3.27
CA GLU A 65 -20.29 -12.58 -3.77
C GLU A 65 -21.02 -13.45 -2.72
N ARG A 66 -20.76 -13.24 -1.43
CA ARG A 66 -21.48 -13.94 -0.35
C ARG A 66 -22.92 -13.44 -0.25
N MET A 67 -23.14 -12.14 -0.34
CA MET A 67 -24.48 -11.55 -0.32
C MET A 67 -25.32 -12.00 -1.52
N GLU A 68 -24.75 -12.03 -2.72
CA GLU A 68 -25.44 -12.52 -3.92
C GLU A 68 -25.86 -13.98 -3.76
N ARG A 69 -24.96 -14.84 -3.26
CA ARG A 69 -25.28 -16.24 -2.98
C ARG A 69 -26.37 -16.39 -1.93
N ALA A 70 -26.34 -15.58 -0.88
CA ALA A 70 -27.37 -15.57 0.16
C ALA A 70 -28.74 -15.15 -0.41
N ARG A 71 -28.77 -14.11 -1.26
CA ARG A 71 -29.99 -13.66 -1.95
C ARG A 71 -30.55 -14.74 -2.88
N ALA A 72 -29.70 -15.38 -3.67
CA ALA A 72 -30.11 -16.46 -4.57
C ALA A 72 -30.73 -17.64 -3.80
N ARG A 73 -30.13 -18.04 -2.67
CA ARG A 73 -30.68 -19.09 -1.80
C ARG A 73 -32.00 -18.68 -1.17
N ALA A 74 -32.12 -17.45 -0.69
CA ALA A 74 -33.36 -16.93 -0.13
C ALA A 74 -34.48 -16.91 -1.17
N ALA A 75 -34.19 -16.51 -2.41
CA ALA A 75 -35.14 -16.53 -3.51
C ALA A 75 -35.59 -17.96 -3.87
N GLN A 76 -34.67 -18.92 -3.95
CA GLN A 76 -34.99 -20.33 -4.18
C GLN A 76 -35.87 -20.91 -3.06
N HIS A 77 -35.55 -20.60 -1.80
CA HIS A 77 -36.33 -21.07 -0.67
C HIS A 77 -37.73 -20.45 -0.65
N ALA A 78 -37.86 -19.16 -0.95
CA ALA A 78 -39.16 -18.50 -1.09
C ALA A 78 -40.00 -19.11 -2.22
N ALA A 79 -39.40 -19.41 -3.37
CA ALA A 79 -40.07 -20.07 -4.48
C ALA A 79 -40.57 -21.47 -4.09
N TYR A 80 -39.73 -22.29 -3.45
CA TYR A 80 -40.09 -23.62 -2.96
C TYR A 80 -41.28 -23.61 -1.99
N LEU A 81 -41.28 -22.66 -1.04
CA LEU A 81 -42.40 -22.51 -0.10
C LEU A 81 -43.69 -22.06 -0.80
N SER A 82 -43.59 -21.25 -1.86
CA SER A 82 -44.77 -20.80 -2.63
C SER A 82 -45.40 -21.92 -3.47
N GLU A 83 -44.60 -22.86 -3.99
CA GLU A 83 -45.09 -24.01 -4.75
C GLU A 83 -45.73 -25.08 -3.85
N ARG A 84 -45.24 -25.23 -2.61
CA ARG A 84 -45.76 -26.22 -1.65
C ARG A 84 -47.02 -25.75 -0.90
N GLY A 85 -47.33 -24.45 -0.95
CA GLY A 85 -48.50 -23.83 -0.33
C GLY A 85 -49.74 -23.74 -1.24
N ARG A 86 -49.67 -24.26 -2.48
CA ARG A 86 -50.81 -24.50 -3.37
C ARG A 86 -51.20 -25.97 -3.36
#